data_AF-A0A2M7BJL3-F1
#
_entry.id   AF-A0A2M7BJL3-F1
#
_cell.length_a   1.000
_cell.length_b   1.000
_cell.length_c   1.000
_cell.angle_alpha   90.00
_cell.angle_beta   90.00
_cell.angle_gamma   90.00
#
_symmetry.space_group_name_H-M   'P 1'
#
loop_
_entity.id
_entity.type
_entity.pdbx_description
1 polymer ?
#
loop_
_entity_poly.entity_id
_entity_poly.type
_entity_poly.pdbx_seq_one_letter_code
_entity_poly.pdbx_strand_id
1 'polypeptide(L)' 'MKYRAVIKRSDDWWIGWLIDLPGVNAQEKSKEELLESLRIGAEDMLATDVPFIADAQLTTIDVPNPHWVLKHA' A
#
# COMPACT_ATOMS: atom_id res chain seq x y z
N MET A 1 -13.17 -9.57 8.94
CA MET A 1 -12.81 -10.22 7.66
C MET A 1 -11.32 -10.56 7.67
N LYS A 2 -10.82 -11.39 6.75
CA LYS A 2 -9.38 -11.69 6.64
C LYS A 2 -8.90 -11.31 5.24
N TYR A 3 -7.79 -10.59 5.18
CA TYR A 3 -7.14 -10.18 3.94
C TYR A 3 -5.73 -10.76 3.88
N ARG A 4 -5.28 -11.12 2.69
CA ARG A 4 -3.91 -11.58 2.41
C ARG A 4 -3.04 -10.37 2.14
N ALA A 5 -1.88 -10.33 2.79
CA ALA A 5 -0.86 -9.31 2.61
C ALA A 5 0.44 -9.95 2.12
N VAL A 6 1.13 -9.27 1.20
CA VAL A 6 2.56 -9.50 1.01
C VAL A 6 3.30 -8.59 1.97
N ILE A 7 4.31 -9.12 2.66
CA ILE A 7 5.17 -8.37 3.58
C ILE A 7 6.64 -8.67 3.26
N LYS A 8 7.47 -7.64 3.28
CA LYS A 8 8.91 -7.74 3.02
C LYS A 8 9.66 -6.80 3.95
N ARG A 9 10.74 -7.29 4.56
CA ARG A 9 11.72 -6.42 5.23
C ARG A 9 12.76 -5.95 4.20
N SER A 10 13.00 -4.65 4.15
CA SER A 10 14.02 -4.00 3.33
C SER A 10 14.82 -3.04 4.22
N ASP A 11 16.07 -3.38 4.49
CA ASP A 11 16.92 -2.67 5.47
C ASP A 11 16.19 -2.51 6.82
N ASP A 12 16.05 -1.27 7.30
CA ASP A 12 15.38 -0.90 8.55
C ASP A 12 13.87 -0.67 8.39
N TRP A 13 13.26 -1.17 7.32
CA TRP A 13 11.85 -0.97 7.01
C TRP A 13 11.11 -2.29 6.75
N TRP A 14 9.85 -2.31 7.13
CA TRP A 14 8.86 -3.30 6.74
C TRP A 14 7.92 -2.67 5.72
N ILE A 15 7.76 -3.32 4.57
CA ILE A 15 6.91 -2.85 3.47
C ILE A 15 5.85 -3.93 3.21
N GLY A 16 4.61 -3.53 2.98
CA GLY A 16 3.55 -4.48 2.65
C GLY A 16 2.37 -3.87 1.90
N TRP A 17 1.58 -4.74 1.29
CA TRP A 17 0.35 -4.38 0.57
C TRP A 17 -0.65 -5.54 0.59
N LEU A 18 -1.94 -5.20 0.55
CA LEU A 18 -3.02 -6.18 0.50
C LEU A 18 -3.25 -6.66 -0.94
N ILE A 19 -3.34 -7.98 -1.11
CA ILE A 19 -3.63 -8.61 -2.41
C ILE A 19 -5.13 -8.57 -2.70
N ASP A 20 -5.93 -8.79 -1.67
CA ASP A 20 -7.38 -8.87 -1.77
C ASP A 20 -8.06 -7.49 -1.81
N LEU A 21 -7.30 -6.43 -1.52
CA LEU A 21 -7.77 -5.05 -1.50
C LEU A 21 -6.69 -4.12 -2.11
N PRO A 22 -6.58 -4.10 -3.45
CA PRO A 22 -5.57 -3.30 -4.16
C PRO A 22 -5.69 -1.81 -3.83
N GLY A 23 -4.55 -1.16 -3.60
CA GLY A 23 -4.49 0.26 -3.19
C GLY A 23 -4.09 0.44 -1.72
N VAL A 24 -4.33 -0.55 -0.86
CA VAL A 24 -3.85 -0.52 0.53
C VAL A 24 -2.41 -1.03 0.60
N ASN A 25 -1.50 -0.12 0.92
CA ASN A 25 -0.09 -0.38 1.15
C ASN A 25 0.41 0.42 2.36
N ALA A 26 1.48 -0.03 2.98
CA ALA A 26 2.11 0.66 4.11
C ALA A 26 3.61 0.33 4.18
N GLN A 27 4.35 1.21 4.86
CA GLN A 27 5.76 1.02 5.17
C GLN A 27 6.05 1.54 6.59
N GLU A 28 6.60 0.69 7.46
CA GLU A 28 6.80 0.98 8.87
C GLU A 28 8.14 0.47 9.40
N LYS A 29 8.52 0.87 10.62
CA LYS A 29 9.78 0.46 11.26
C LYS A 29 9.71 -0.92 11.91
N SER A 30 8.54 -1.33 12.36
CA SER A 30 8.30 -2.68 12.88
C SER A 30 7.28 -3.44 12.03
N LYS A 31 7.26 -4.77 12.19
CA LYS A 31 6.27 -5.62 11.51
C LYS A 31 4.88 -5.38 12.10
N GLU A 32 4.82 -5.17 13.40
CA GLU A 32 3.59 -4.95 14.16
C GLU A 32 2.91 -3.66 13.72
N GLU A 33 3.66 -2.56 13.62
CA GLU A 33 3.17 -1.30 13.06
C GLU A 33 2.73 -1.48 11.60
N LEU A 34 3.50 -2.20 10.78
CA LEU A 34 3.10 -2.46 9.38
C LEU A 34 1.72 -3.14 9.32
N LEU A 35 1.50 -4.17 10.14
CA LEU A 35 0.23 -4.88 10.17
C LEU A 35 -0.92 -3.98 10.63
N GLU A 36 -0.66 -3.10 11.59
CA GLU A 36 -1.65 -2.14 12.08
C GLU A 36 -1.98 -1.08 11.02
N SER A 37 -0.98 -0.51 10.34
CA SER A 37 -1.20 0.46 9.25
C SER A 37 -1.96 -0.17 8.07
N LEU A 38 -1.68 -1.43 7.72
CA LEU A 38 -2.44 -2.15 6.71
C LEU A 38 -3.89 -2.40 7.13
N ARG A 39 -4.14 -2.67 8.41
CA ARG A 39 -5.50 -2.85 8.95
C ARG A 39 -6.28 -1.53 8.89
N ILE A 40 -5.69 -0.44 9.38
CA ILE A 40 -6.31 0.90 9.36
C ILE A 40 -6.60 1.32 7.92
N GLY A 41 -5.63 1.19 7.01
CA GLY A 41 -5.84 1.55 5.60
C GLY A 41 -6.94 0.74 4.92
N ALA A 42 -7.10 -0.54 5.29
CA ALA A 42 -8.22 -1.35 4.80
C ALA A 42 -9.56 -0.89 5.37
N GLU A 43 -9.62 -0.56 6.66
CA GLU A 43 -10.83 -0.04 7.29
C GLU A 43 -11.25 1.28 6.68
N ASP A 44 -10.33 2.22 6.49
CA ASP A 44 -10.59 3.51 5.86
C ASP A 44 -11.13 3.34 4.44
N MET A 45 -10.48 2.48 3.64
CA MET A 45 -10.91 2.26 2.25
C MET A 45 -12.28 1.59 2.16
N LEU A 46 -12.64 0.71 3.10
CA LEU A 46 -13.94 0.04 3.13
C LEU A 46 -15.05 0.89 3.76
N ALA A 47 -14.70 1.80 4.68
CA ALA A 47 -15.62 2.71 5.32
C ALA A 47 -15.96 3.92 4.43
N THR A 48 -15.09 4.25 3.48
CA THR A 48 -15.32 5.35 2.56
C THR A 48 -16.43 4.97 1.58
N ASP A 49 -17.62 5.54 1.80
CA ASP A 49 -18.68 5.56 0.81
C ASP A 49 -18.27 6.53 -0.30
N VAL A 50 -17.56 6.02 -1.31
CA VAL A 50 -17.26 6.80 -2.53
C VAL A 50 -18.46 6.61 -3.45
N PRO A 51 -19.37 7.60 -3.55
CA PRO A 51 -20.40 7.54 -4.58
C PRO A 51 -19.71 7.42 -5.94
N PHE A 52 -20.22 6.57 -6.83
CA PHE A 52 -19.79 6.55 -8.23
C PHE A 52 -20.25 7.85 -8.88
N ILE A 53 -19.52 8.94 -8.63
CA ILE A 53 -19.78 10.24 -9.24
C ILE A 53 -19.16 10.22 -10.63
N ALA A 54 -19.90 10.72 -11.62
CA ALA A 54 -19.52 10.69 -13.03
C ALA A 54 -18.28 11.56 -13.36
N ASP A 55 -17.72 12.29 -12.39
CA ASP A 55 -16.54 13.14 -12.54
C ASP A 55 -15.22 12.49 -12.08
N ALA A 56 -15.24 11.21 -11.65
CA ALA A 56 -14.01 10.47 -11.41
C ALA A 56 -13.19 10.32 -12.71
N GLN A 57 -11.96 10.83 -12.70
CA GLN A 57 -11.07 10.81 -13.88
C GLN A 57 -9.96 9.78 -13.70
N LEU A 58 -9.90 8.82 -14.62
CA LEU A 58 -8.71 8.01 -14.81
C LEU A 58 -7.73 8.78 -15.68
N THR A 59 -6.52 9.01 -15.19
CA THR A 59 -5.46 9.70 -15.93
C THR A 59 -4.12 8.98 -15.75
N THR A 60 -3.16 9.29 -16.61
CA THR A 60 -1.80 8.76 -16.55
C THR A 60 -0.88 9.80 -15.95
N ILE A 61 -0.06 9.38 -14.98
CA ILE A 61 0.98 10.22 -14.36
C ILE A 61 2.34 9.67 -14.79
N ASP A 62 3.14 10.50 -15.43
CA ASP A 62 4.52 10.15 -15.78
C ASP A 62 5.38 10.16 -14.51
N VAL A 63 5.80 8.98 -14.08
CA VAL A 63 6.77 8.82 -12.99
C VAL A 63 8.14 8.61 -13.62
N PRO A 64 9.14 9.48 -13.36
CA PRO A 64 10.48 9.29 -13.89
C PRO A 64 11.06 7.97 -13.40
N ASN A 65 11.86 7.31 -14.24
CA ASN A 65 12.49 6.04 -13.87
C ASN A 65 13.27 6.25 -12.56
N PRO A 66 12.94 5.54 -11.47
CA PRO A 66 13.61 5.79 -10.21
C PRO A 66 15.06 5.33 -10.33
N HIS A 67 15.99 6.17 -9.89
CA HIS A 67 17.40 5.78 -9.76
C HIS A 67 17.57 4.89 -8.53
N TRP A 68 17.05 3.67 -8.58
CA TRP A 68 17.39 2.66 -7.61
C TRP A 68 18.86 2.32 -7.81
N VAL A 69 19.74 2.85 -6.96
CA VAL A 69 21.08 2.27 -6.83
C VAL A 69 20.84 0.89 -6.24
N LEU A 70 20.84 -0.13 -7.09
CA LEU A 70 20.87 -1.53 -6.66
C LEU A 70 22.17 -1.74 -5.86
N LYS A 71 22.14 -1.40 -4.58
CA LYS A 71 23.10 -1.94 -3.63
C LYS A 71 22.64 -3.37 -3.38
N HIS A 72 23.53 -4.32 -3.60
CA HIS A 72 23.37 -5.75 -3.35
C HIS A 72 22.88 -6.57 -4.56
N ALA A 73 23.85 -6.97 -5.41
CA ALA A 73 23.92 -8.33 -5.92
C ALA A 73 24.81 -9.16 -4.98
#